data_AF-A0A528A2U6-F1
#
_entry.id   AF-A0A528A2U6-F1
#
_cell.length_a   1.000
_cell.length_b   1.000
_cell.length_c   1.000
_cell.angle_alpha   90.00
_cell.angle_beta   90.00
_cell.angle_gamma   90.00
#
_symmetry.space_group_name_H-M   'P 1'
#
loop_
_entity.id
_entity.type
_entity.pdbx_description
1 polymer ?
#
loop_
_entity_poly.entity_id
_entity_poly.type
_entity_poly.pdbx_seq_one_letter_code
_entity_poly.pdbx_strand_id
1 'polypeptide(L)'
;METARPASLASPEAVRVTNPGGSSPFVLTCDHASNFLPPEFGTLGLAAEELSRHIAWDPGALAVARRMAEALDATLVETRISRLVIDCNRPLDAPDLVPPVSETTAIPGNAGLSQKQRAARVALSWQPFHDAVASIIDTRLARGQETRLVSIHSFTPVYKGMSRPWHIGIIH
;
A
#
# COMPACT_ATOMS: atom_id res chain seq x y z
N MET A 1 -13.92 -7.89 -35.58
CA MET A 1 -12.53 -8.19 -35.18
C MET A 1 -12.09 -7.07 -34.26
N GLU A 2 -12.35 -7.26 -32.97
CA GLU A 2 -12.12 -6.27 -31.93
C GLU A 2 -10.70 -6.48 -31.41
N THR A 3 -9.85 -5.47 -31.57
CA THR A 3 -8.44 -5.54 -31.26
C THR A 3 -8.25 -5.60 -29.74
N ALA A 4 -7.58 -6.66 -29.30
CA ALA A 4 -7.17 -6.87 -27.92
C ALA A 4 -6.33 -5.68 -27.42
N ARG A 5 -6.72 -5.11 -26.28
CA ARG A 5 -5.88 -4.18 -25.51
C ARG A 5 -4.77 -4.98 -24.83
N PRO A 6 -3.48 -4.62 -24.99
CA PRO A 6 -2.40 -5.33 -24.32
C PRO A 6 -2.41 -5.06 -22.81
N ALA A 7 -1.85 -6.01 -22.06
CA ALA A 7 -1.77 -6.01 -20.61
C ALA A 7 -0.72 -5.02 -20.05
N SER A 8 -0.99 -4.64 -18.79
CA SER A 8 -0.10 -4.04 -17.79
C SER A 8 0.53 -2.67 -18.09
N LEU A 9 -0.17 -1.63 -17.64
CA LEU A 9 0.47 -0.51 -16.98
C LEU A 9 -0.23 -0.34 -15.64
N ALA A 10 0.50 -0.53 -14.55
CA ALA A 10 0.22 0.17 -13.32
C ALA A 10 -0.20 1.60 -13.70
N SER A 11 -1.41 2.04 -13.33
CA SER A 11 -1.71 3.45 -13.50
C SER A 11 -0.61 4.20 -12.73
N PRO A 12 0.17 5.12 -13.35
CA PRO A 12 1.19 5.90 -12.65
C PRO A 12 0.60 6.73 -11.49
N GLU A 13 -0.72 6.73 -11.36
CA GLU A 13 -1.48 7.29 -10.25
C GLU A 13 -1.57 6.39 -9.02
N ALA A 14 -1.42 5.06 -9.13
CA ALA A 14 -1.62 4.12 -8.01
C ALA A 14 -0.33 3.78 -7.23
N VAL A 15 0.83 3.84 -7.90
CA VAL A 15 2.13 3.51 -7.30
C VAL A 15 3.13 4.60 -7.68
N ARG A 16 3.98 4.99 -6.73
CA ARG A 16 5.15 5.83 -7.00
C ARG A 16 6.41 5.06 -6.66
N VAL A 17 7.38 5.12 -7.56
CA VAL A 17 8.74 4.66 -7.32
C VAL A 17 9.65 5.88 -7.23
N THR A 18 10.36 6.01 -6.11
CA THR A 18 11.35 7.06 -5.87
C THR A 18 12.74 6.44 -5.89
N ASN A 19 13.70 7.13 -6.50
CA ASN A 19 15.09 6.69 -6.66
C ASN A 19 15.24 5.24 -7.19
N PRO A 20 14.66 4.90 -8.37
CA PRO A 20 14.73 3.54 -8.93
C PRO A 20 16.16 3.06 -9.24
N GLY A 21 17.14 3.97 -9.28
CA GLY A 21 18.55 3.66 -9.52
C GLY A 21 19.44 3.71 -8.27
N GLY A 22 18.86 3.79 -7.07
CA GLY A 22 19.61 3.90 -5.82
C GLY A 22 20.59 2.75 -5.60
N SER A 23 21.78 3.08 -5.11
CA SER A 23 22.87 2.12 -4.92
C SER A 23 22.72 1.27 -3.65
N SER A 24 21.88 1.69 -2.71
CA SER A 24 21.64 0.98 -1.44
C SER A 24 21.31 -0.50 -1.64
N PRO A 25 21.72 -1.41 -0.74
CA PRO A 25 21.21 -2.78 -0.73
C PRO A 25 19.71 -2.84 -0.36
N PHE A 26 19.16 -1.77 0.22
CA PHE A 26 17.76 -1.74 0.66
C PHE A 26 16.80 -1.34 -0.46
N VAL A 27 15.66 -2.03 -0.52
CA VAL A 27 14.46 -1.62 -1.23
C VAL A 27 13.39 -1.38 -0.18
N LEU A 28 12.89 -0.14 -0.09
CA LEU A 28 11.90 0.26 0.88
C LEU A 28 10.50 0.16 0.27
N THR A 29 9.53 -0.32 1.04
CA THR A 29 8.10 -0.23 0.69
C THR A 29 7.32 0.57 1.72
N CYS A 30 6.28 1.26 1.27
CA CYS A 30 5.30 1.92 2.12
C CYS A 30 3.90 1.72 1.51
N ASP A 31 3.27 0.60 1.82
CA ASP A 31 2.01 0.16 1.22
C ASP A 31 0.74 0.77 1.84
N HIS A 32 0.89 1.49 2.96
CA HIS A 32 -0.15 2.33 3.56
C HIS A 32 0.20 3.84 3.50
N ALA A 33 0.89 4.27 2.44
CA ALA A 33 1.46 5.60 2.32
C ALA A 33 0.44 6.75 2.16
N SER A 34 -0.79 6.45 1.74
CA SER A 34 -1.78 7.45 1.31
C SER A 34 -3.16 7.11 1.86
N ASN A 35 -3.95 8.13 2.21
CA ASN A 35 -5.38 8.00 2.52
C ASN A 35 -6.29 8.41 1.35
N PHE A 36 -5.74 8.62 0.15
CA PHE A 36 -6.50 9.03 -1.02
C PHE A 36 -7.50 7.95 -1.45
N LEU A 37 -8.75 8.36 -1.65
CA LEU A 37 -9.79 7.56 -2.29
C LEU A 37 -10.03 8.08 -3.72
N PRO A 38 -9.89 7.23 -4.75
CA PRO A 38 -10.27 7.60 -6.10
C PRO A 38 -11.76 7.99 -6.17
N PRO A 39 -12.14 8.98 -7.02
CA PRO A 39 -13.50 9.53 -7.03
C PRO A 39 -14.62 8.51 -7.18
N GLU A 40 -14.38 7.41 -7.90
CA GLU A 40 -15.34 6.32 -8.11
C GLU A 40 -15.73 5.57 -6.83
N PHE A 41 -14.94 5.69 -5.74
CA PHE A 41 -15.26 5.11 -4.43
C PHE A 41 -16.00 6.08 -3.50
N GLY A 42 -16.11 7.36 -3.86
CA GLY A 42 -16.64 8.41 -2.99
C GLY A 42 -15.95 8.40 -1.63
N THR A 43 -16.73 8.28 -0.55
CA THR A 43 -16.20 8.17 0.82
C THR A 43 -16.17 6.73 1.36
N LEU A 44 -16.49 5.72 0.55
CA LEU A 44 -16.80 4.36 1.00
C LEU A 44 -17.92 4.29 2.06
N GLY A 45 -18.78 5.31 2.12
CA GLY A 45 -19.83 5.44 3.14
C GLY A 45 -19.30 5.84 4.52
N LEU A 46 -18.09 6.37 4.60
CA LEU A 46 -17.47 6.87 5.83
C LEU A 46 -17.69 8.38 6.00
N ALA A 47 -17.67 8.81 7.26
CA ALA A 47 -17.55 10.21 7.62
C ALA A 47 -16.12 10.72 7.34
N ALA A 48 -15.95 12.03 7.15
CA ALA A 48 -14.65 12.61 6.78
C ALA A 48 -13.58 12.37 7.84
N GLU A 49 -13.96 12.33 9.10
CA GLU A 49 -13.08 12.10 10.24
C GLU A 49 -12.44 10.71 10.17
N GLU A 50 -13.20 9.71 9.74
CA GLU A 50 -12.73 8.32 9.57
C GLU A 50 -11.66 8.21 8.48
N LEU A 51 -11.75 9.02 7.42
CA LEU A 51 -10.78 9.06 6.32
C LEU A 51 -9.45 9.73 6.71
N SER A 52 -9.44 10.46 7.82
CA SER A 52 -8.22 11.07 8.40
C SER A 52 -7.51 10.17 9.41
N ARG A 53 -8.21 9.14 9.92
CA ARG A 53 -7.69 8.20 10.92
C ARG A 53 -6.73 7.18 10.32
N HIS A 54 -5.98 6.51 11.20
CA HIS A 54 -5.04 5.44 10.86
C HIS A 54 -5.69 4.20 10.21
N ILE A 55 -7.03 4.11 10.15
CA ILE A 55 -7.69 3.06 9.38
C ILE A 55 -7.51 3.27 7.87
N ALA A 56 -7.33 4.53 7.43
CA ALA A 56 -7.23 4.89 6.02
C ALA A 56 -5.81 4.76 5.46
N TRP A 57 -4.79 4.83 6.31
CA TRP A 57 -3.37 4.90 5.97
C TRP A 57 -2.53 4.83 7.25
N ASP A 58 -1.20 4.86 7.12
CA ASP A 58 -0.27 4.90 8.25
C ASP A 58 0.32 6.32 8.39
N PRO A 59 -0.24 7.20 9.27
CA PRO A 59 0.21 8.58 9.39
C PRO A 59 1.71 8.69 9.72
N GLY A 60 2.45 9.41 8.87
CA GLY A 60 3.88 9.65 9.06
C GLY A 60 4.80 8.56 8.52
N ALA A 61 4.31 7.36 8.20
CA ALA A 61 5.12 6.27 7.64
C ALA A 61 5.83 6.69 6.35
N LEU A 62 5.11 7.32 5.42
CA LEU A 62 5.67 7.78 4.16
C LEU A 62 6.77 8.85 4.36
N ALA A 63 6.59 9.76 5.32
CA ALA A 63 7.58 10.81 5.60
C ALA A 63 8.88 10.20 6.13
N VAL A 64 8.79 9.18 6.98
CA VAL A 64 9.95 8.41 7.44
C VAL A 64 10.58 7.63 6.29
N ALA A 65 9.76 6.93 5.49
CA ALA A 65 10.24 6.14 4.34
C ALA A 65 11.03 6.98 3.34
N ARG A 66 10.56 8.21 3.03
CA ARG A 66 11.28 9.14 2.13
C ARG A 66 12.61 9.61 2.70
N ARG A 67 12.66 9.93 4.00
CA ARG A 67 13.92 10.31 4.68
C ARG A 67 14.92 9.15 4.72
N MET A 68 14.44 7.93 4.93
CA MET A 68 15.27 6.74 4.86
C MET A 68 15.77 6.49 3.44
N ALA A 69 14.92 6.64 2.43
CA ALA A 69 15.28 6.49 1.03
C ALA A 69 16.39 7.47 0.63
N GLU A 70 16.28 8.73 1.02
CA GLU A 70 17.30 9.76 0.80
C GLU A 70 18.61 9.43 1.54
N ALA A 71 18.53 9.16 2.84
CA ALA A 71 19.72 8.93 3.67
C ALA A 71 20.50 7.67 3.29
N LEU A 72 19.82 6.65 2.77
CA LEU A 72 20.41 5.37 2.39
C LEU A 72 20.74 5.26 0.90
N ASP A 73 20.37 6.27 0.09
CA ASP A 73 20.33 6.15 -1.38
C ASP A 73 19.54 4.91 -1.84
N ALA A 74 18.39 4.67 -1.21
CA ALA A 74 17.56 3.50 -1.43
C ALA A 74 16.37 3.77 -2.37
N THR A 75 15.96 2.75 -3.11
CA THR A 75 14.71 2.78 -3.86
C THR A 75 13.52 2.67 -2.90
N LEU A 76 12.48 3.49 -3.11
CA LEU A 76 11.23 3.44 -2.36
C LEU A 76 10.05 3.21 -3.29
N VAL A 77 9.22 2.20 -2.97
CA VAL A 77 7.94 1.93 -3.62
C VAL A 77 6.80 2.25 -2.65
N GLU A 78 5.93 3.18 -3.02
CA GLU A 78 4.81 3.61 -2.19
C GLU A 78 3.48 3.49 -2.94
N THR A 79 2.44 3.05 -2.23
CA THR A 79 1.06 3.11 -2.75
C THR A 79 0.57 4.56 -2.69
N ARG A 80 -0.32 4.92 -3.60
CA ARG A 80 -0.95 6.25 -3.65
C ARG A 80 -2.43 6.20 -3.31
N ILE A 81 -2.97 5.01 -3.05
CA ILE A 81 -4.37 4.74 -2.75
C ILE A 81 -4.49 4.22 -1.32
N SER A 82 -5.56 4.61 -0.64
CA SER A 82 -5.89 4.13 0.70
C SER A 82 -6.03 2.61 0.77
N ARG A 83 -5.51 2.04 1.86
CA ARG A 83 -5.71 0.63 2.22
C ARG A 83 -7.18 0.24 2.38
N LEU A 84 -8.08 1.20 2.56
CA LEU A 84 -9.53 0.95 2.61
C LEU A 84 -10.11 0.56 1.24
N VAL A 85 -9.47 0.96 0.14
CA VAL A 85 -9.81 0.48 -1.20
C VAL A 85 -9.34 -0.96 -1.34
N ILE A 86 -8.06 -1.21 -1.05
CA ILE A 86 -7.46 -2.54 -1.00
C ILE A 86 -6.15 -2.49 -0.23
N ASP A 87 -5.97 -3.42 0.70
CA ASP A 87 -4.75 -3.51 1.51
C ASP A 87 -3.67 -4.26 0.72
N CYS A 88 -2.62 -3.55 0.31
CA CYS A 88 -1.54 -4.13 -0.50
C CYS A 88 -0.61 -5.05 0.31
N ASN A 89 -0.72 -5.07 1.64
CA ASN A 89 -0.02 -5.97 2.55
C ASN A 89 -0.91 -7.14 3.01
N ARG A 90 -1.84 -7.55 2.14
CA ARG A 90 -2.64 -8.76 2.28
C ARG A 90 -2.52 -9.67 1.07
N PRO A 91 -2.50 -11.01 1.28
CA PRO A 91 -2.59 -11.95 0.18
C PRO A 91 -3.97 -11.87 -0.48
N LEU A 92 -4.05 -12.31 -1.73
CA LEU A 92 -5.26 -12.21 -2.56
C LEU A 92 -6.46 -13.02 -2.07
N ASP A 93 -6.30 -13.90 -1.09
CA ASP A 93 -7.35 -14.70 -0.46
C ASP A 93 -7.73 -14.20 0.94
N ALA A 94 -7.02 -13.19 1.47
CA ALA A 94 -7.29 -12.65 2.79
C ALA A 94 -8.71 -12.08 2.88
N PRO A 95 -9.43 -12.35 4.00
CA PRO A 95 -10.76 -11.80 4.22
C PRO A 95 -10.73 -10.28 4.40
N ASP A 96 -9.61 -9.72 4.85
CA ASP A 96 -9.39 -8.29 5.05
C ASP A 96 -8.57 -7.64 3.92
N LEU A 97 -8.38 -8.32 2.77
CA LEU A 97 -7.82 -7.70 1.55
C LEU A 97 -8.60 -6.43 1.16
N VAL A 98 -9.92 -6.50 1.26
CA VAL A 98 -10.81 -5.35 1.15
C VAL A 98 -11.68 -5.34 2.42
N PRO A 99 -11.28 -4.59 3.47
CA PRO A 99 -11.84 -4.78 4.79
C PRO A 99 -13.29 -4.25 4.85
N PRO A 100 -14.30 -5.05 5.22
CA PRO A 100 -15.65 -4.54 5.48
C PRO A 100 -15.76 -3.79 6.82
N VAL A 101 -14.78 -4.00 7.71
CA VAL A 101 -14.65 -3.34 9.01
C VAL A 101 -13.17 -3.11 9.28
N SER A 102 -12.81 -1.93 9.79
CA SER A 102 -11.47 -1.63 10.31
C SER A 102 -11.59 -1.11 11.74
N GLU A 103 -10.84 -1.71 12.67
CA GLU A 103 -11.02 -1.52 14.12
C GLU A 103 -12.48 -1.78 14.59
N THR A 104 -13.23 -0.69 14.82
CA THR A 104 -14.64 -0.65 15.22
C THR A 104 -15.51 0.07 14.18
N THR A 105 -14.90 0.52 13.08
CA THR A 105 -15.55 1.30 12.03
C THR A 105 -15.98 0.36 10.90
N ALA A 106 -17.28 0.24 10.68
CA ALA A 106 -17.81 -0.43 9.50
C ALA A 106 -17.53 0.41 8.25
N ILE A 107 -17.24 -0.25 7.12
CA ILE A 107 -16.92 0.39 5.85
C ILE A 107 -18.01 0.00 4.84
N PRO A 108 -19.12 0.75 4.73
CA PRO A 108 -20.27 0.36 3.92
C PRO A 108 -19.93 0.10 2.45
N GLY A 109 -19.00 0.87 1.87
CA GLY A 109 -18.54 0.72 0.49
C GLY A 109 -17.77 -0.58 0.21
N ASN A 110 -17.45 -1.35 1.26
CA ASN A 110 -16.78 -2.65 1.18
C ASN A 110 -17.70 -3.83 1.52
N ALA A 111 -18.97 -3.59 1.86
CA ALA A 111 -19.93 -4.65 2.15
C ALA A 111 -20.41 -5.35 0.86
N GLY A 112 -20.51 -6.68 0.89
CA GLY A 112 -21.17 -7.47 -0.16
C GLY A 112 -20.52 -7.37 -1.55
N LEU A 113 -19.21 -7.13 -1.63
CA LEU A 113 -18.52 -6.99 -2.91
C LEU A 113 -18.62 -8.25 -3.76
N SER A 114 -18.99 -8.07 -5.02
CA SER A 114 -18.88 -9.11 -6.04
C SER A 114 -17.41 -9.42 -6.35
N GLN A 115 -17.16 -10.62 -6.89
CA GLN A 115 -15.83 -11.00 -7.38
C GLN A 115 -15.28 -10.01 -8.41
N LYS A 116 -16.14 -9.44 -9.27
CA LYS A 116 -15.76 -8.44 -10.27
C LYS A 116 -15.26 -7.14 -9.62
N GLN A 117 -15.94 -6.65 -8.58
CA GLN A 117 -15.51 -5.45 -7.86
C GLN A 117 -14.19 -5.69 -7.10
N ARG A 118 -14.02 -6.88 -6.51
CA ARG A 118 -12.77 -7.27 -5.87
C ARG A 118 -11.61 -7.33 -6.88
N ALA A 119 -11.83 -7.95 -8.04
CA ALA A 119 -10.84 -8.01 -9.12
C ALA A 119 -10.47 -6.62 -9.66
N ALA A 120 -11.44 -5.70 -9.78
CA ALA A 120 -11.17 -4.33 -10.19
C ALA A 120 -10.24 -3.59 -9.20
N ARG A 121 -10.45 -3.76 -7.89
CA ARG A 121 -9.57 -3.19 -6.85
C ARG A 121 -8.17 -3.80 -6.88
N VAL A 122 -8.06 -5.11 -7.14
CA VAL A 122 -6.77 -5.78 -7.34
C VAL A 122 -6.03 -5.17 -8.52
N ALA A 123 -6.68 -5.02 -9.67
CA ALA A 123 -6.09 -4.41 -10.86
C ALA A 123 -5.74 -2.93 -10.66
N LEU A 124 -6.46 -2.21 -9.80
CA LEU A 124 -6.27 -0.79 -9.55
C LEU A 124 -5.00 -0.48 -8.73
N SER A 125 -4.72 -1.26 -7.67
CA SER A 125 -3.64 -0.92 -6.73
C SER A 125 -2.77 -2.09 -6.30
N TRP A 126 -3.37 -3.25 -6.00
CA TRP A 126 -2.61 -4.41 -5.52
C TRP A 126 -1.63 -4.92 -6.58
N GLN A 127 -2.13 -5.24 -7.78
CA GLN A 127 -1.29 -5.77 -8.86
C GLN A 127 -0.21 -4.76 -9.28
N PRO A 128 -0.53 -3.47 -9.54
CA PRO A 128 0.47 -2.44 -9.79
C PRO A 128 1.60 -2.35 -8.75
N PHE A 129 1.26 -2.44 -7.46
CA PHE A 129 2.23 -2.33 -6.38
C PHE A 129 3.17 -3.54 -6.35
N HIS A 130 2.60 -4.75 -6.39
CA HIS A 130 3.36 -5.98 -6.37
C HIS A 130 4.21 -6.16 -7.64
N ASP A 131 3.70 -5.77 -8.82
CA ASP A 131 4.46 -5.76 -10.07
C ASP A 131 5.66 -4.80 -10.00
N ALA A 132 5.48 -3.60 -9.42
CA ALA A 132 6.57 -2.63 -9.27
C ALA A 132 7.66 -3.15 -8.33
N VAL A 133 7.28 -3.73 -7.19
CA VAL A 133 8.23 -4.34 -6.25
C VAL A 133 8.97 -5.50 -6.91
N ALA A 134 8.25 -6.42 -7.57
CA ALA A 134 8.83 -7.57 -8.27
C ALA A 134 9.82 -7.12 -9.35
N SER A 135 9.43 -6.18 -10.22
CA SER A 135 10.29 -5.67 -11.30
C SER A 135 11.61 -5.08 -10.79
N ILE A 136 11.57 -4.35 -9.67
CA ILE A 136 12.76 -3.76 -9.04
C ILE A 136 13.66 -4.85 -8.47
N ILE A 137 13.09 -5.82 -7.75
CA ILE A 137 13.83 -6.94 -7.17
C ILE A 137 14.48 -7.77 -8.29
N ASP A 138 13.71 -8.16 -9.30
CA ASP A 138 14.20 -8.96 -10.44
C ASP A 138 15.35 -8.25 -11.17
N THR A 139 15.23 -6.94 -11.41
CA THR A 139 16.27 -6.13 -12.04
C THR A 139 17.56 -6.12 -11.23
N ARG A 140 17.46 -6.01 -9.89
CA ARG A 140 18.62 -6.00 -8.99
C ARG A 140 19.29 -7.37 -8.92
N LEU A 141 18.49 -8.43 -8.80
CA LEU A 141 18.97 -9.82 -8.79
C LEU A 141 19.69 -10.16 -10.10
N ALA A 142 19.14 -9.76 -11.25
CA ALA A 142 19.77 -9.97 -12.56
C ALA A 142 21.14 -9.27 -12.69
N ARG A 143 21.39 -8.23 -11.88
CA ARG A 143 22.67 -7.49 -11.82
C ARG A 143 23.61 -7.99 -10.72
N GLY A 144 23.22 -9.01 -9.95
CA GLY A 144 23.98 -9.48 -8.79
C GLY A 144 24.05 -8.47 -7.64
N GLN A 145 23.13 -7.51 -7.59
CA GLN A 145 23.08 -6.51 -6.52
C GLN A 145 22.39 -7.10 -5.28
N GLU A 146 23.05 -6.97 -4.12
CA GLU A 146 22.44 -7.35 -2.85
C GLU A 146 21.11 -6.62 -2.65
N THR A 147 20.06 -7.34 -2.25
CA THR A 147 18.69 -6.79 -2.17
C THR A 147 18.03 -7.22 -0.86
N ARG A 148 17.68 -6.25 -0.02
CA ARG A 148 17.00 -6.42 1.27
C ARG A 148 15.71 -5.60 1.26
N LEU A 149 14.57 -6.27 1.32
CA LEU A 149 13.26 -5.62 1.34
C LEU A 149 12.92 -5.18 2.77
N VAL A 150 12.49 -3.93 2.94
CA VAL A 150 12.08 -3.38 4.24
C VAL A 150 10.78 -2.61 4.09
N SER A 151 9.74 -3.02 4.79
CA SER A 151 8.44 -2.33 4.79
C SER A 151 8.36 -1.33 5.94
N ILE A 152 7.96 -0.11 5.63
CA ILE A 152 7.87 1.01 6.58
C ILE A 152 6.41 1.26 6.92
N HIS A 153 6.10 1.15 8.21
CA HIS A 153 4.77 1.35 8.76
C HIS A 153 4.79 2.29 9.97
N SER A 154 3.62 2.81 10.32
CA SER A 154 3.38 3.43 11.60
C SER A 154 2.19 2.76 12.27
N PHE A 155 1.99 3.00 13.56
CA PHE A 155 0.83 2.52 14.27
C PHE A 155 0.32 3.54 15.27
N THR A 156 -1.00 3.52 15.49
CA THR A 156 -1.62 4.33 16.54
C THR A 156 -1.10 3.94 17.92
N PRO A 157 -0.78 4.90 18.81
CA PRO A 157 -0.32 4.61 20.17
C PRO A 157 -1.40 3.93 21.03
N VAL A 158 -2.68 4.09 20.69
CA VAL A 158 -3.81 3.45 21.36
C VAL A 158 -4.60 2.65 20.34
N TYR A 159 -4.77 1.35 20.59
CA TYR A 159 -5.51 0.43 19.73
C TYR A 159 -6.65 -0.20 20.51
N LYS A 160 -7.89 0.01 20.06
CA LYS A 160 -9.11 -0.46 20.75
C LYS A 160 -9.12 -0.11 22.25
N GLY A 161 -8.71 1.12 22.58
CA GLY A 161 -8.65 1.62 23.96
C GLY A 161 -7.41 1.19 24.77
N MET A 162 -6.55 0.33 24.21
CA MET A 162 -5.35 -0.16 24.89
C MET A 162 -4.11 0.58 24.40
N SER A 163 -3.38 1.23 25.31
CA SER A 163 -2.08 1.85 25.01
C SER A 163 -1.02 0.80 24.67
N ARG A 164 -0.27 1.04 23.59
CA ARG A 164 0.87 0.20 23.19
C ARG A 164 2.15 0.75 23.83
N PRO A 165 2.92 -0.06 24.58
CA PRO A 165 4.14 0.43 25.25
C PRO A 165 5.34 0.61 24.32
N TRP A 166 5.21 0.20 23.05
CA TRP A 166 6.30 0.15 22.08
C TRP A 166 6.36 1.47 21.31
N HIS A 167 7.55 2.04 21.18
CA HIS A 167 7.79 3.20 20.31
C HIS A 167 8.20 2.78 18.89
N ILE A 168 8.86 1.61 18.76
CA ILE A 168 9.30 1.01 17.50
C ILE A 168 9.05 -0.50 17.59
N GLY A 169 8.50 -1.08 16.53
CA GLY A 169 8.35 -2.52 16.37
C GLY A 169 9.24 -3.03 15.23
N ILE A 170 9.94 -4.14 15.46
CA ILE A 170 10.70 -4.87 14.44
C ILE A 170 9.96 -6.20 14.21
N ILE A 171 9.43 -6.40 13.00
CA ILE A 171 8.56 -7.53 12.64
C ILE A 171 9.23 -8.31 11.49
N HIS A 172 9.21 -9.64 11.56
CA HIS A 172 9.84 -10.54 10.57
C HIS A 172 9.06 -11.86 10.46
#